data_AF-A0A1H9N9Q2-F1
#
_entry.id   AF-A0A1H9N9Q2-F1
#
_cell.length_a   1.000
_cell.length_b   1.000
_cell.length_c   1.000
_cell.angle_alpha   90.00
_cell.angle_beta   90.00
_cell.angle_gamma   90.00
#
_symmetry.space_group_name_H-M   'P 1'
#
loop_
_entity.id
_entity.type
_entity.pdbx_description
1 polymer ?
#
loop_
_entity_poly.entity_id
_entity_poly.type
_entity_poly.pdbx_seq_one_letter_code
_entity_poly.pdbx_strand_id
1 'polypeptide(L)'
;MKNVVANKLRQIFVLFLSATLCMSSVPVQLAYAGEDGSVATVTEQGADAAQSEGQQSATPSEGRGDQKADQSAVEAQKGNDSTQGDNATTTGADAVAANPDASSTNGMGAAVATVPSAGFIKFVYTDYAELAPGDTQSIVVGFESVDNASSGTLTIKNDLDGSTFEVQSSDTTGSSLLFSVTLNGEGEYEISSMTFTKDDGNSGSISFDDTESASRTFTVTQLAASTGTQSSDADGVELNVYSMDDSGNLVEQESGLDSVSDIAKAEEESSSSRSSGLLTTQSISKGSDGMLVIAIDPGHGGVPGHDDYDSGAVANGAREADMTWKIANYCKSELVKYDRVRVVLTRGQNESVSVRDRVIRAKNNNADVLVSIHINAGGGVGCEVLIPGTQSYNGGVSSKSIELGNDILEQLTRLGMHNRGLVRRYIDYDARYNYPTGEHGDYYGICRYARWYNMPGIIVEHGFIDSSDYNNYLNSDSKLRALGVADAKGIIKAYGLTLPNYPEGTMFRLYNMYTGEHLYTQSIAERNNLIDVGWDFEGVGWTAPKTGEPVYRLYNPYTSDHHYTRSLAEYNSLQRVGWSGEGIKWYSGGSIPIYRQYNPYARTGSHNYTASAYERDSLVRAGWHDEGVGWYAAS
;
A
#
# COMPACT_ATOMS: atom_id res chain seq x y z
N MET A 1 -12.04 -39.43 37.95
CA MET A 1 -11.69 -40.13 36.68
C MET A 1 -11.84 -39.15 35.52
N LYS A 2 -11.24 -39.44 34.35
CA LYS A 2 -11.43 -38.70 33.08
C LYS A 2 -10.86 -37.28 32.96
N ASN A 3 -9.63 -37.05 33.45
CA ASN A 3 -8.67 -36.34 32.60
C ASN A 3 -8.36 -37.29 31.44
N VAL A 4 -8.58 -36.88 30.18
CA VAL A 4 -8.06 -37.49 28.91
C VAL A 4 -8.69 -36.85 27.65
N VAL A 5 -9.90 -36.28 27.73
CA VAL A 5 -10.72 -35.94 26.53
C VAL A 5 -10.46 -34.54 25.95
N ALA A 6 -9.88 -33.61 26.72
CA ALA A 6 -9.78 -32.18 26.39
C ALA A 6 -8.60 -31.81 25.44
N ASN A 7 -8.23 -32.68 24.49
CA ASN A 7 -7.08 -32.41 23.60
C ASN A 7 -7.23 -33.03 22.18
N LYS A 8 -8.45 -32.99 21.61
CA LYS A 8 -8.71 -33.61 20.28
C LYS A 8 -9.82 -32.95 19.43
N LEU A 9 -10.01 -31.63 19.56
CA LEU A 9 -11.04 -30.85 18.84
C LEU A 9 -10.50 -29.51 18.29
N ARG A 10 -9.30 -29.52 17.69
CA ARG A 10 -8.75 -28.42 16.87
C ARG A 10 -8.05 -28.96 15.62
N GLN A 11 -8.81 -29.63 14.76
CA GLN A 11 -8.45 -30.00 13.38
C GLN A 11 -9.71 -30.50 12.64
N ILE A 12 -9.66 -30.55 11.30
CA ILE A 12 -10.76 -30.83 10.35
C ILE A 12 -11.65 -29.61 10.06
N PHE A 13 -11.25 -28.81 9.06
CA PHE A 13 -12.15 -28.36 7.99
C PHE A 13 -11.40 -27.96 6.70
N VAL A 14 -10.41 -28.77 6.29
CA VAL A 14 -9.78 -28.68 4.96
C VAL A 14 -9.61 -30.10 4.39
N LEU A 15 -10.43 -30.40 3.38
CA LEU A 15 -10.44 -31.52 2.43
C LEU A 15 -11.62 -31.21 1.48
N PHE A 16 -11.54 -31.30 0.16
CA PHE A 16 -10.72 -32.17 -0.68
C PHE A 16 -9.99 -31.42 -1.80
N LEU A 17 -8.73 -31.78 -2.06
CA LEU A 17 -8.39 -32.46 -3.33
C LEU A 17 -7.09 -33.28 -3.19
N SER A 18 -7.12 -34.52 -3.66
CA SER A 18 -5.99 -35.47 -3.69
C SER A 18 -6.25 -36.44 -4.86
N ALA A 19 -5.27 -36.98 -5.59
CA ALA A 19 -3.80 -36.88 -5.52
C ALA A 19 -3.25 -36.77 -6.97
N THR A 20 -1.94 -36.75 -7.25
CA THR A 20 -1.09 -37.96 -7.26
C THR A 20 0.36 -37.59 -7.55
N LEU A 21 1.30 -37.98 -6.68
CA LEU A 21 2.53 -38.70 -7.02
C LEU A 21 3.21 -39.19 -5.71
N CYS A 22 3.95 -40.29 -5.77
CA CYS A 22 4.71 -40.84 -4.65
C CYS A 22 6.10 -41.31 -5.11
N MET A 23 7.09 -41.20 -4.20
CA MET A 23 8.49 -41.62 -4.37
C MET A 23 9.26 -40.78 -5.40
N SER A 24 10.43 -40.23 -5.07
CA SER A 24 11.55 -40.89 -4.39
C SER A 24 12.21 -40.03 -3.31
N SER A 25 13.02 -40.67 -2.45
CA SER A 25 13.73 -40.03 -1.33
C SER A 25 15.21 -40.40 -1.33
N VAL A 26 16.09 -39.42 -1.56
CA VAL A 26 17.54 -39.54 -1.36
C VAL A 26 18.05 -38.22 -0.74
N PRO A 27 18.74 -38.24 0.41
CA PRO A 27 19.38 -37.04 0.94
C PRO A 27 20.70 -36.76 0.18
N VAL A 28 20.89 -35.52 -0.27
CA VAL A 28 22.21 -35.06 -0.75
C VAL A 28 23.03 -34.64 0.45
N GLN A 29 24.18 -35.28 0.65
CA GLN A 29 25.07 -35.00 1.78
C GLN A 29 26.36 -34.35 1.24
N LEU A 30 26.69 -33.16 1.76
CA LEU A 30 27.85 -32.39 1.31
C LEU A 30 29.16 -33.16 1.53
N ALA A 31 29.96 -33.25 0.47
CA ALA A 31 31.35 -33.70 0.53
C ALA A 31 32.28 -32.48 0.50
N TYR A 32 33.12 -32.34 1.53
CA TYR A 32 34.21 -31.36 1.52
C TYR A 32 35.26 -31.74 0.48
N ALA A 33 35.68 -30.77 -0.34
CA ALA A 33 36.91 -30.89 -1.11
C ALA A 33 38.11 -30.54 -0.22
N GLY A 34 39.08 -31.44 -0.12
CA GLY A 34 40.38 -31.20 0.48
C GLY A 34 41.44 -31.83 -0.40
N GLU A 35 42.45 -31.05 -0.78
CA GLU A 35 43.55 -31.50 -1.63
C GLU A 35 44.60 -32.25 -0.79
N ASP A 36 44.94 -33.48 -1.19
CA ASP A 36 46.35 -33.88 -1.31
C ASP A 36 46.48 -35.05 -2.31
N GLY A 37 47.65 -35.23 -2.90
CA GLY A 37 47.86 -36.07 -4.09
C GLY A 37 48.57 -37.39 -3.85
N SER A 38 48.32 -38.38 -4.72
CA SER A 38 49.28 -39.44 -5.04
C SER A 38 49.00 -40.05 -6.42
N VAL A 39 50.03 -40.66 -7.03
CA VAL A 39 50.06 -41.03 -8.46
C VAL A 39 49.96 -42.54 -8.65
N ALA A 40 49.06 -42.97 -9.55
CA ALA A 40 49.12 -44.28 -10.22
C ALA A 40 48.51 -44.18 -11.63
N THR A 41 49.07 -44.92 -12.59
CA THR A 41 48.74 -44.88 -14.03
C THR A 41 48.05 -46.16 -14.52
N VAL A 42 47.37 -46.11 -15.68
CA VAL A 42 47.46 -47.05 -16.85
C VAL A 42 46.15 -47.07 -17.70
N THR A 43 46.30 -46.75 -18.99
CA THR A 43 45.61 -47.11 -20.27
C THR A 43 44.35 -48.03 -20.28
N GLU A 44 43.45 -48.08 -21.29
CA GLU A 44 43.36 -47.49 -22.67
C GLU A 44 41.94 -47.65 -23.29
N GLN A 45 41.66 -46.95 -24.42
CA GLN A 45 40.65 -47.25 -25.48
C GLN A 45 39.13 -47.31 -25.08
N GLY A 46 38.13 -47.12 -25.97
CA GLY A 46 38.10 -46.65 -27.36
C GLY A 46 36.84 -47.11 -28.15
N ALA A 47 36.30 -46.26 -29.06
CA ALA A 47 35.27 -46.55 -30.11
C ALA A 47 33.82 -46.93 -29.66
N ASP A 48 32.75 -46.94 -30.51
CA ASP A 48 32.33 -46.07 -31.64
C ASP A 48 30.86 -46.40 -32.11
N ALA A 49 30.18 -45.45 -32.79
CA ALA A 49 29.10 -45.50 -33.82
C ALA A 49 27.81 -46.42 -33.78
N ALA A 50 26.86 -46.05 -34.68
CA ALA A 50 25.64 -46.74 -35.21
C ALA A 50 24.36 -46.79 -34.31
N GLN A 51 23.12 -46.45 -34.73
CA GLN A 51 22.26 -46.80 -35.91
C GLN A 51 21.57 -48.18 -35.81
N SER A 52 20.34 -48.45 -36.30
CA SER A 52 19.38 -47.72 -37.18
C SER A 52 17.87 -48.05 -36.89
N GLU A 53 16.94 -47.33 -37.56
CA GLU A 53 15.59 -47.76 -38.08
C GLU A 53 14.50 -48.38 -37.15
N GLY A 54 13.17 -48.33 -37.46
CA GLY A 54 12.43 -47.63 -38.52
C GLY A 54 10.90 -47.96 -38.60
N GLN A 55 10.14 -47.09 -39.29
CA GLN A 55 8.80 -47.24 -39.94
C GLN A 55 7.48 -47.62 -39.19
N GLN A 56 6.55 -46.64 -39.17
CA GLN A 56 5.18 -46.62 -39.78
C GLN A 56 4.31 -47.91 -39.85
N SER A 57 3.00 -47.81 -39.49
CA SER A 57 1.88 -47.52 -40.45
C SER A 57 0.45 -47.92 -40.00
N ALA A 58 -0.55 -47.19 -40.53
CA ALA A 58 -1.95 -47.57 -40.85
C ALA A 58 -3.02 -47.95 -39.78
N THR A 59 -4.14 -47.20 -39.85
CA THR A 59 -5.53 -47.53 -39.44
C THR A 59 -6.24 -48.36 -40.54
N PRO A 60 -7.44 -49.00 -40.35
CA PRO A 60 -8.74 -48.28 -40.34
C PRO A 60 -10.00 -48.95 -39.68
N SER A 61 -11.12 -48.21 -39.76
CA SER A 61 -12.54 -48.60 -39.98
C SER A 61 -13.48 -49.20 -38.90
N GLU A 62 -14.56 -48.45 -38.65
CA GLU A 62 -16.01 -48.83 -38.60
C GLU A 62 -16.60 -49.81 -37.54
N GLY A 63 -17.86 -49.53 -37.10
CA GLY A 63 -18.77 -50.57 -36.59
C GLY A 63 -19.91 -50.18 -35.62
N ARG A 64 -21.13 -49.93 -36.14
CA ARG A 64 -22.46 -49.79 -35.47
C ARG A 64 -22.76 -50.71 -34.26
N GLY A 65 -23.74 -50.33 -33.39
CA GLY A 65 -24.59 -51.34 -32.70
C GLY A 65 -25.50 -50.93 -31.52
N ASP A 66 -26.74 -50.49 -31.83
CA ASP A 66 -28.01 -50.44 -31.05
C ASP A 66 -28.16 -50.77 -29.54
N GLN A 67 -28.84 -49.83 -28.84
CA GLN A 67 -30.07 -49.93 -28.01
C GLN A 67 -30.32 -51.09 -27.00
N LYS A 68 -30.57 -50.72 -25.72
CA LYS A 68 -31.82 -50.93 -24.92
C LYS A 68 -31.59 -50.64 -23.41
N ALA A 69 -32.58 -50.55 -22.50
CA ALA A 69 -33.92 -49.92 -22.45
C ALA A 69 -34.65 -50.34 -21.14
N ASP A 70 -35.09 -49.40 -20.30
CA ASP A 70 -36.19 -49.47 -19.29
C ASP A 70 -36.31 -48.05 -18.66
N GLN A 71 -37.46 -47.36 -18.45
CA GLN A 71 -38.87 -47.64 -18.10
C GLN A 71 -39.24 -47.53 -16.60
N SER A 72 -39.71 -46.34 -16.19
CA SER A 72 -40.85 -46.03 -15.26
C SER A 72 -40.82 -44.51 -14.95
N ALA A 73 -41.86 -43.66 -15.03
CA ALA A 73 -43.31 -43.71 -14.72
C ALA A 73 -43.61 -43.72 -13.21
N VAL A 74 -44.48 -42.89 -12.60
CA VAL A 74 -45.50 -41.85 -12.99
C VAL A 74 -45.55 -40.76 -11.87
N GLU A 75 -46.32 -39.64 -11.84
CA GLU A 75 -47.47 -39.04 -12.57
C GLU A 75 -47.07 -37.67 -13.23
N ALA A 76 -47.87 -36.72 -13.79
CA ALA A 76 -49.29 -36.27 -13.75
C ALA A 76 -49.72 -35.44 -12.50
N GLN A 77 -50.66 -34.47 -12.54
CA GLN A 77 -51.44 -33.86 -13.65
C GLN A 77 -51.96 -32.41 -13.32
N LYS A 78 -52.32 -31.64 -14.38
CA LYS A 78 -53.19 -30.42 -14.44
C LYS A 78 -52.59 -29.04 -14.04
N GLY A 79 -52.91 -27.94 -14.73
CA GLY A 79 -53.64 -27.82 -16.02
C GLY A 79 -54.10 -26.40 -16.42
N ASN A 80 -54.37 -26.21 -17.72
CA ASN A 80 -54.99 -25.06 -18.43
C ASN A 80 -54.24 -23.69 -18.37
N ASP A 81 -54.43 -22.76 -19.33
CA ASP A 81 -55.48 -22.67 -20.38
C ASP A 81 -55.01 -22.14 -21.76
N SER A 82 -55.91 -22.25 -22.76
CA SER A 82 -56.07 -21.49 -24.04
C SER A 82 -54.87 -20.71 -24.65
N THR A 83 -54.41 -20.93 -25.90
CA THR A 83 -55.03 -20.56 -27.21
C THR A 83 -55.50 -19.10 -27.31
N GLN A 84 -55.40 -18.35 -28.41
CA GLN A 84 -54.89 -18.46 -29.81
C GLN A 84 -54.61 -17.00 -30.28
N GLY A 85 -53.94 -16.64 -31.37
CA GLY A 85 -53.34 -17.38 -32.49
C GLY A 85 -53.33 -16.48 -33.75
N ASP A 86 -52.38 -16.72 -34.66
CA ASP A 86 -52.38 -16.26 -36.07
C ASP A 86 -52.28 -14.72 -36.31
N ASN A 87 -51.75 -14.18 -37.43
CA ASN A 87 -51.11 -14.81 -38.59
C ASN A 87 -50.11 -13.87 -39.31
N ALA A 88 -49.20 -14.48 -40.08
CA ALA A 88 -48.78 -14.10 -41.43
C ALA A 88 -47.84 -12.90 -41.71
N THR A 89 -46.99 -12.92 -42.77
CA THR A 89 -46.40 -14.02 -43.58
C THR A 89 -45.33 -13.47 -44.55
N THR A 90 -44.08 -13.96 -44.46
CA THR A 90 -42.98 -13.88 -45.48
C THR A 90 -42.55 -12.46 -45.95
N THR A 91 -41.45 -12.25 -46.70
CA THR A 91 -40.37 -13.11 -47.26
C THR A 91 -39.01 -12.66 -46.66
N GLY A 92 -37.91 -13.43 -46.62
CA GLY A 92 -37.46 -14.51 -47.49
C GLY A 92 -36.63 -13.94 -48.68
N ALA A 93 -35.44 -14.42 -49.02
CA ALA A 93 -34.55 -15.39 -48.36
C ALA A 93 -33.10 -15.25 -48.94
N ASP A 94 -32.12 -15.93 -48.32
CA ASP A 94 -30.90 -16.50 -48.93
C ASP A 94 -29.86 -15.57 -49.65
N ALA A 95 -28.58 -15.94 -49.82
CA ALA A 95 -27.69 -16.84 -49.07
C ALA A 95 -26.20 -16.67 -49.53
N VAL A 96 -25.26 -16.80 -48.57
CA VAL A 96 -23.97 -17.55 -48.64
C VAL A 96 -22.91 -17.25 -49.74
N ALA A 97 -21.63 -17.23 -49.29
CA ALA A 97 -20.37 -17.41 -50.06
C ALA A 97 -19.91 -16.29 -51.02
N ALA A 98 -18.61 -16.12 -51.33
CA ALA A 98 -17.36 -16.53 -50.65
C ALA A 98 -16.15 -15.73 -51.21
N ASN A 99 -15.01 -15.77 -50.52
CA ASN A 99 -13.72 -15.19 -50.95
C ASN A 99 -13.19 -15.88 -52.24
N PRO A 100 -12.49 -15.17 -53.15
CA PRO A 100 -11.02 -15.24 -53.11
C PRO A 100 -10.23 -13.97 -53.53
N ASP A 101 -9.25 -13.62 -52.70
CA ASP A 101 -7.83 -13.37 -53.02
C ASP A 101 -7.45 -12.65 -54.34
N ALA A 102 -6.89 -11.43 -54.22
CA ALA A 102 -5.74 -10.98 -55.02
C ALA A 102 -5.05 -9.73 -54.42
N SER A 103 -3.72 -9.80 -54.26
CA SER A 103 -2.85 -8.70 -53.82
C SER A 103 -2.91 -7.43 -54.70
N SER A 104 -2.95 -6.25 -54.08
CA SER A 104 -2.16 -5.10 -54.57
C SER A 104 -1.74 -4.17 -53.42
N THR A 105 -0.47 -3.77 -53.39
CA THR A 105 0.07 -2.83 -52.39
C THR A 105 -0.06 -1.38 -52.87
N ASN A 106 -0.69 -0.51 -52.08
CA ASN A 106 -0.45 0.92 -52.14
C ASN A 106 -0.76 1.56 -50.77
N GLY A 107 0.12 2.43 -50.30
CA GLY A 107 0.02 3.03 -48.98
C GLY A 107 -0.98 4.18 -48.93
N MET A 108 -2.18 3.90 -48.40
CA MET A 108 -2.99 4.90 -47.69
C MET A 108 -2.95 4.51 -46.21
N GLY A 109 -2.58 5.44 -45.32
CA GLY A 109 -2.73 5.23 -43.88
C GLY A 109 -4.21 5.05 -43.55
N ALA A 110 -4.55 3.92 -42.93
CA ALA A 110 -5.92 3.67 -42.49
C ALA A 110 -6.29 4.68 -41.40
N ALA A 111 -7.42 5.36 -41.55
CA ALA A 111 -7.95 6.21 -40.50
C ALA A 111 -8.35 5.32 -39.31
N VAL A 112 -7.63 5.50 -38.20
CA VAL A 112 -7.84 4.75 -36.95
C VAL A 112 -9.23 5.08 -36.40
N ALA A 113 -10.04 4.07 -36.13
CA ALA A 113 -11.40 4.26 -35.65
C ALA A 113 -11.42 4.62 -34.15
N THR A 114 -12.08 5.72 -33.79
CA THR A 114 -12.31 6.10 -32.39
C THR A 114 -13.43 5.26 -31.78
N VAL A 115 -13.18 4.70 -30.59
CA VAL A 115 -14.14 3.95 -29.77
C VAL A 115 -14.44 4.67 -28.45
N PRO A 116 -15.56 4.41 -27.76
CA PRO A 116 -15.81 4.89 -26.40
C PRO A 116 -14.81 4.29 -25.38
N SER A 117 -14.66 4.91 -24.21
CA SER A 117 -13.76 4.44 -23.16
C SER A 117 -14.29 3.19 -22.45
N ALA A 118 -15.60 3.03 -22.29
CA ALA A 118 -16.21 1.90 -21.60
C ALA A 118 -15.84 0.54 -22.23
N GLY A 119 -15.15 -0.31 -21.46
CA GLY A 119 -14.68 -1.63 -21.88
C GLY A 119 -13.33 -1.64 -22.60
N PHE A 120 -12.73 -0.48 -22.85
CA PHE A 120 -11.36 -0.33 -23.34
C PHE A 120 -10.42 0.26 -22.28
N ILE A 121 -10.93 1.19 -21.47
CA ILE A 121 -10.23 1.82 -20.35
C ILE A 121 -10.67 1.16 -19.04
N LYS A 122 -9.69 0.86 -18.18
CA LYS A 122 -9.85 0.32 -16.82
C LYS A 122 -9.87 1.44 -15.79
N PHE A 123 -9.00 2.44 -15.96
CA PHE A 123 -8.96 3.67 -15.15
C PHE A 123 -8.25 4.81 -15.89
N VAL A 124 -8.57 6.04 -15.47
CA VAL A 124 -7.74 7.23 -15.68
C VAL A 124 -7.36 7.75 -14.29
N TYR A 125 -6.12 8.19 -14.13
CA TYR A 125 -5.61 8.76 -12.88
C TYR A 125 -4.90 10.08 -13.15
N THR A 126 -5.15 11.08 -12.30
CA THR A 126 -4.47 12.37 -12.26
C THR A 126 -3.82 12.53 -10.88
N ASP A 127 -2.52 12.90 -10.87
CA ASP A 127 -1.73 13.07 -9.64
C ASP A 127 -2.25 14.19 -8.73
N TYR A 128 -2.60 15.35 -9.29
CA TYR A 128 -3.23 16.46 -8.59
C TYR A 128 -4.63 16.77 -9.14
N ALA A 129 -5.54 17.17 -8.24
CA ALA A 129 -6.83 17.76 -8.61
C ALA A 129 -6.73 19.30 -8.81
N GLU A 130 -5.77 19.95 -8.16
CA GLU A 130 -5.48 21.38 -8.25
C GLU A 130 -3.96 21.61 -8.34
N LEU A 131 -3.53 22.48 -9.25
CA LEU A 131 -2.13 22.80 -9.60
C LEU A 131 -1.90 24.31 -9.62
N ALA A 132 -0.66 24.77 -9.40
CA ALA A 132 -0.26 26.12 -9.77
C ALA A 132 0.17 26.20 -11.25
N PRO A 133 0.02 27.37 -11.92
CA PRO A 133 0.51 27.56 -13.29
C PRO A 133 2.04 27.35 -13.38
N GLY A 134 2.45 26.35 -14.18
CA GLY A 134 3.83 25.92 -14.33
C GLY A 134 4.18 24.61 -13.61
N ASP A 135 3.28 24.08 -12.78
CA ASP A 135 3.42 22.72 -12.22
C ASP A 135 3.22 21.66 -13.32
N THR A 136 3.71 20.44 -13.04
CA THR A 136 3.60 19.31 -13.98
C THR A 136 2.61 18.28 -13.47
N GLN A 137 1.61 17.99 -14.28
CA GLN A 137 0.56 17.03 -14.05
C GLN A 137 0.92 15.69 -14.68
N SER A 138 1.06 14.65 -13.87
CA SER A 138 1.19 13.26 -14.35
C SER A 138 -0.19 12.63 -14.51
N ILE A 139 -0.40 11.94 -15.63
CA ILE A 139 -1.68 11.33 -16.00
C ILE A 139 -1.42 9.90 -16.44
N VAL A 140 -2.12 8.93 -15.86
CA VAL A 140 -2.03 7.51 -16.26
C VAL A 140 -3.35 7.08 -16.87
N VAL A 141 -3.29 6.41 -18.03
CA VAL A 141 -4.42 5.73 -18.64
C VAL A 141 -4.14 4.24 -18.67
N GLY A 142 -4.90 3.48 -17.87
CA GLY A 142 -4.84 2.03 -17.83
C GLY A 142 -5.94 1.41 -18.70
N PHE A 143 -5.58 0.43 -19.52
CA PHE A 143 -6.51 -0.29 -20.41
C PHE A 143 -7.07 -1.56 -19.75
N GLU A 144 -8.30 -1.92 -20.14
CA GLU A 144 -8.98 -3.16 -19.74
C GLU A 144 -8.86 -4.27 -20.80
N SER A 145 -8.82 -3.89 -22.09
CA SER A 145 -8.84 -4.83 -23.23
C SER A 145 -7.83 -4.49 -24.34
N VAL A 146 -6.91 -3.55 -24.10
CA VAL A 146 -5.85 -3.16 -25.03
C VAL A 146 -4.51 -3.72 -24.57
N ASP A 147 -4.28 -5.00 -24.84
CA ASP A 147 -2.99 -5.66 -24.55
C ASP A 147 -1.83 -4.97 -25.28
N ASN A 148 -0.67 -4.87 -24.63
CA ASN A 148 0.62 -4.48 -25.23
C ASN A 148 0.59 -3.12 -25.97
N ALA A 149 0.11 -2.07 -25.29
CA ALA A 149 0.14 -0.70 -25.79
C ALA A 149 1.56 -0.11 -25.62
N SER A 150 2.19 0.24 -26.75
CA SER A 150 3.61 0.63 -26.83
C SER A 150 3.84 2.14 -26.84
N SER A 151 2.81 2.94 -27.12
CA SER A 151 2.81 4.40 -27.05
C SER A 151 1.41 4.98 -27.21
N GLY A 152 1.23 6.27 -26.91
CA GLY A 152 0.03 7.01 -27.28
C GLY A 152 0.17 8.52 -27.21
N THR A 153 -0.88 9.22 -27.63
CA THR A 153 -1.02 10.67 -27.52
C THR A 153 -2.34 10.99 -26.84
N LEU A 154 -2.29 11.65 -25.68
CA LEU A 154 -3.46 12.13 -24.94
C LEU A 154 -3.80 13.56 -25.40
N THR A 155 -5.09 13.84 -25.58
CA THR A 155 -5.61 15.18 -25.87
C THR A 155 -6.27 15.76 -24.63
N ILE A 156 -5.81 16.92 -24.18
CA ILE A 156 -6.34 17.65 -23.02
C ILE A 156 -6.88 19.00 -23.49
N LYS A 157 -8.04 19.43 -22.97
CA LYS A 157 -8.73 20.68 -23.35
C LYS A 157 -8.90 21.58 -22.12
N ASN A 158 -8.49 22.84 -22.19
CA ASN A 158 -8.84 23.84 -21.19
C ASN A 158 -10.27 24.35 -21.48
N ASP A 159 -11.18 24.28 -20.50
CA ASP A 159 -12.58 24.68 -20.65
C ASP A 159 -12.85 26.19 -20.51
N LEU A 160 -11.87 26.97 -20.03
CA LEU A 160 -11.95 28.43 -19.92
C LEU A 160 -11.68 29.13 -21.26
N ASP A 161 -10.73 28.65 -22.06
CA ASP A 161 -10.33 29.26 -23.35
C ASP A 161 -10.50 28.36 -24.58
N GLY A 162 -10.79 27.06 -24.38
CA GLY A 162 -10.96 26.09 -25.46
C GLY A 162 -9.65 25.61 -26.11
N SER A 163 -8.49 25.95 -25.55
CA SER A 163 -7.20 25.48 -26.04
C SER A 163 -7.01 23.98 -25.82
N THR A 164 -6.36 23.31 -26.77
CA THR A 164 -6.06 21.88 -26.72
C THR A 164 -4.57 21.59 -26.73
N PHE A 165 -4.16 20.62 -25.92
CA PHE A 165 -2.79 20.19 -25.71
C PHE A 165 -2.69 18.70 -26.02
N GLU A 166 -1.77 18.34 -26.91
CA GLU A 166 -1.42 16.94 -27.17
C GLU A 166 -0.15 16.59 -26.40
N VAL A 167 -0.24 15.61 -25.50
CA VAL A 167 0.90 15.08 -24.74
C VAL A 167 1.17 13.64 -25.18
N GLN A 168 2.41 13.35 -25.56
CA GLN A 168 2.85 11.99 -25.89
C GLN A 168 3.09 11.20 -24.61
N SER A 169 2.89 9.89 -24.65
CA SER A 169 3.18 9.00 -23.53
C SER A 169 4.68 9.06 -23.21
N SER A 170 5.02 9.46 -21.98
CA SER A 170 6.40 9.54 -21.50
C SER A 170 6.95 8.16 -21.12
N ASP A 171 6.09 7.22 -20.72
CA ASP A 171 6.45 5.84 -20.41
C ASP A 171 5.28 4.87 -20.61
N THR A 172 5.55 3.56 -20.66
CA THR A 172 4.54 2.49 -20.79
C THR A 172 4.82 1.35 -19.81
N THR A 173 3.77 0.70 -19.29
CA THR A 173 3.93 -0.46 -18.39
C THR A 173 2.73 -1.39 -18.53
N GLY A 174 2.97 -2.62 -19.02
CA GLY A 174 1.93 -3.61 -19.29
C GLY A 174 0.87 -3.07 -20.25
N SER A 175 -0.36 -2.96 -19.77
CA SER A 175 -1.49 -2.35 -20.48
C SER A 175 -1.83 -0.95 -19.95
N SER A 176 -0.83 -0.10 -19.72
CA SER A 176 -1.00 1.30 -19.28
C SER A 176 0.00 2.26 -19.93
N LEU A 177 -0.41 3.52 -20.13
CA LEU A 177 0.42 4.63 -20.63
C LEU A 177 0.49 5.75 -19.58
N LEU A 178 1.70 6.26 -19.34
CA LEU A 178 1.95 7.45 -18.52
C LEU A 178 2.16 8.67 -19.43
N PHE A 179 1.60 9.81 -19.04
CA PHE A 179 1.78 11.12 -19.67
C PHE A 179 2.19 12.14 -18.62
N SER A 180 2.99 13.14 -19.00
CA SER A 180 3.38 14.25 -18.11
C SER A 180 3.25 15.57 -18.84
N VAL A 181 2.44 16.50 -18.32
CA VAL A 181 2.12 17.77 -18.98
C VAL A 181 2.30 18.96 -18.04
N THR A 182 2.99 20.01 -18.50
CA THR A 182 3.20 21.25 -17.73
C THR A 182 2.26 22.33 -18.26
N LEU A 183 1.37 22.86 -17.42
CA LEU A 183 0.28 23.75 -17.87
C LEU A 183 0.37 25.13 -17.20
N ASN A 184 0.33 26.16 -18.02
CA ASN A 184 0.60 27.56 -17.63
C ASN A 184 -0.62 28.48 -17.75
N GLY A 185 -1.72 27.99 -18.33
CA GLY A 185 -3.00 28.69 -18.33
C GLY A 185 -3.80 28.31 -17.09
N GLU A 186 -4.54 29.25 -16.51
CA GLU A 186 -5.54 28.93 -15.49
C GLU A 186 -6.81 28.35 -16.14
N GLY A 187 -7.55 27.52 -15.40
CA GLY A 187 -8.78 26.90 -15.86
C GLY A 187 -8.96 25.45 -15.38
N GLU A 188 -10.15 24.90 -15.63
CA GLU A 188 -10.37 23.45 -15.56
C GLU A 188 -9.89 22.82 -16.88
N TYR A 189 -9.21 21.68 -16.78
CA TYR A 189 -8.62 20.93 -17.87
C TYR A 189 -9.25 19.54 -17.95
N GLU A 190 -9.79 19.19 -19.11
CA GLU A 190 -10.47 17.92 -19.39
C GLU A 190 -9.67 17.04 -20.35
N ILE A 191 -9.46 15.77 -19.99
CA ILE A 191 -8.88 14.75 -20.88
C ILE A 191 -9.97 14.29 -21.85
N SER A 192 -9.90 14.70 -23.12
CA SER A 192 -10.99 14.47 -24.10
C SER A 192 -10.84 13.16 -24.88
N SER A 193 -9.62 12.83 -25.31
CA SER A 193 -9.37 11.69 -26.20
C SER A 193 -7.93 11.18 -26.09
N MET A 194 -7.68 9.98 -26.65
CA MET A 194 -6.35 9.38 -26.74
C MET A 194 -6.21 8.60 -28.03
N THR A 195 -5.07 8.71 -28.71
CA THR A 195 -4.62 7.72 -29.69
C THR A 195 -3.57 6.81 -29.07
N PHE A 196 -3.49 5.55 -29.49
CA PHE A 196 -2.49 4.59 -29.02
C PHE A 196 -1.96 3.71 -30.14
N THR A 197 -0.76 3.17 -29.96
CA THR A 197 -0.14 2.14 -30.81
C THR A 197 0.21 0.92 -29.95
N LYS A 198 0.21 -0.27 -30.55
CA LYS A 198 0.59 -1.55 -29.94
C LYS A 198 1.97 -2.02 -30.43
N ASP A 199 2.56 -2.98 -29.72
CA ASP A 199 3.83 -3.63 -30.13
C ASP A 199 3.77 -4.31 -31.52
N ASP A 200 2.60 -4.76 -31.94
CA ASP A 200 2.37 -5.37 -33.26
C ASP A 200 2.22 -4.33 -34.40
N GLY A 201 2.29 -3.03 -34.08
CA GLY A 201 2.12 -1.91 -35.00
C GLY A 201 0.67 -1.51 -35.29
N ASN A 202 -0.33 -2.20 -34.72
CA ASN A 202 -1.73 -1.77 -34.80
C ASN A 202 -1.95 -0.53 -33.92
N SER A 203 -2.83 0.38 -34.34
CA SER A 203 -3.17 1.59 -33.59
C SER A 203 -4.67 1.74 -33.39
N GLY A 204 -5.05 2.42 -32.32
CA GLY A 204 -6.42 2.67 -31.89
C GLY A 204 -6.63 4.11 -31.41
N SER A 205 -7.90 4.49 -31.23
CA SER A 205 -8.29 5.83 -30.79
C SER A 205 -9.47 5.69 -29.83
N ILE A 206 -9.50 6.49 -28.77
CA ILE A 206 -10.48 6.42 -27.68
C ILE A 206 -10.98 7.83 -27.37
N SER A 207 -12.30 7.97 -27.15
CA SER A 207 -12.88 9.15 -26.49
C SER A 207 -13.18 8.84 -25.02
N PHE A 208 -13.02 9.84 -24.14
CA PHE A 208 -13.41 9.77 -22.72
C PHE A 208 -14.74 10.47 -22.43
N ASP A 209 -15.52 10.86 -23.46
CA ASP A 209 -16.84 11.50 -23.32
C ASP A 209 -17.79 10.71 -22.39
N ASP A 210 -17.65 9.38 -22.35
CA ASP A 210 -18.45 8.43 -21.57
C ASP A 210 -17.87 8.08 -20.19
N THR A 211 -16.72 8.66 -19.81
CA THR A 211 -16.17 8.59 -18.44
C THR A 211 -16.91 9.56 -17.50
N GLU A 212 -16.84 9.34 -16.18
CA GLU A 212 -17.27 10.34 -15.18
C GLU A 212 -16.32 11.56 -15.17
N SER A 213 -16.84 12.78 -15.28
CA SER A 213 -16.02 13.99 -15.45
C SER A 213 -14.96 14.18 -14.36
N ALA A 214 -15.31 13.92 -13.09
CA ALA A 214 -14.39 14.03 -11.95
C ALA A 214 -13.22 13.01 -11.95
N SER A 215 -13.24 12.03 -12.86
CA SER A 215 -12.14 11.08 -13.10
C SER A 215 -11.26 11.49 -14.31
N ARG A 216 -11.59 12.59 -14.98
CA ARG A 216 -10.87 13.09 -16.17
C ARG A 216 -10.62 14.61 -16.20
N THR A 217 -10.99 15.35 -15.14
CA THR A 217 -10.69 16.78 -15.00
C THR A 217 -9.76 17.09 -13.84
N PHE A 218 -9.03 18.21 -13.96
CA PHE A 218 -8.20 18.82 -12.91
C PHE A 218 -8.12 20.34 -13.14
N THR A 219 -7.79 21.12 -12.11
CA THR A 219 -7.75 22.59 -12.19
C THR A 219 -6.32 23.14 -12.10
N VAL A 220 -6.02 24.16 -12.89
CA VAL A 220 -4.81 24.99 -12.73
C VAL A 220 -5.26 26.39 -12.26
N THR A 221 -4.73 26.87 -11.13
CA THR A 221 -5.11 28.18 -10.56
C THR A 221 -4.01 28.80 -9.69
N GLN A 222 -3.97 30.13 -9.60
CA GLN A 222 -3.02 30.86 -8.76
C GLN A 222 -3.27 30.62 -7.26
N LEU A 223 -2.52 29.68 -6.67
CA LEU A 223 -2.51 29.42 -5.22
C LEU A 223 -2.16 30.71 -4.45
N ALA A 224 -3.09 31.18 -3.62
CA ALA A 224 -3.01 32.52 -3.04
C ALA A 224 -1.86 32.67 -2.02
N ALA A 225 -0.89 33.54 -2.34
CA ALA A 225 0.27 33.80 -1.50
C ALA A 225 -0.11 34.38 -0.11
N SER A 226 0.04 33.56 0.93
CA SER A 226 -0.16 34.01 2.32
C SER A 226 0.92 35.03 2.73
N THR A 227 0.49 36.14 3.34
CA THR A 227 1.33 37.36 3.46
C THR A 227 2.04 37.48 4.81
N GLY A 228 3.16 36.74 4.94
CA GLY A 228 4.13 36.85 6.04
C GLY A 228 3.85 35.91 7.22
N THR A 229 4.86 35.29 7.86
CA THR A 229 6.25 35.77 8.00
C THR A 229 7.26 34.62 8.12
N GLN A 230 8.25 34.59 7.22
CA GLN A 230 9.59 33.97 7.35
C GLN A 230 9.69 32.63 8.12
N SER A 231 9.62 31.51 7.40
CA SER A 231 10.45 30.34 7.64
C SER A 231 11.45 30.20 6.48
N SER A 232 12.68 29.81 6.78
CA SER A 232 13.77 29.66 5.80
C SER A 232 14.21 28.21 5.76
N ASP A 233 13.30 27.35 5.31
CA ASP A 233 13.51 25.91 5.22
C ASP A 233 13.08 25.47 3.82
N ALA A 234 14.04 24.93 3.06
CA ALA A 234 13.78 24.26 1.80
C ALA A 234 13.48 22.79 2.11
N ASP A 235 12.23 22.49 2.48
CA ASP A 235 11.77 21.10 2.60
C ASP A 235 11.94 20.41 1.24
N GLY A 236 12.59 19.24 1.26
CA GLY A 236 12.89 18.48 0.06
C GLY A 236 11.62 17.93 -0.57
N VAL A 237 11.42 18.21 -1.87
CA VAL A 237 10.34 17.61 -2.66
C VAL A 237 10.66 16.13 -2.88
N GLU A 238 9.96 15.24 -2.17
CA GLU A 238 10.01 13.80 -2.47
C GLU A 238 9.32 13.54 -3.84
N LEU A 239 10.03 12.85 -4.72
CA LEU A 239 9.56 12.43 -6.05
C LEU A 239 9.19 10.95 -5.99
N ASN A 240 7.89 10.66 -5.87
CA ASN A 240 7.37 9.30 -5.83
C ASN A 240 7.04 8.82 -7.26
N VAL A 241 7.61 7.69 -7.68
CA VAL A 241 7.48 7.16 -9.05
C VAL A 241 6.78 5.81 -9.00
N TYR A 242 5.56 5.69 -9.55
CA TYR A 242 4.75 4.48 -9.46
C TYR A 242 4.77 3.65 -10.76
N SER A 243 5.06 2.35 -10.62
CA SER A 243 4.86 1.31 -11.65
C SER A 243 3.69 0.39 -11.27
N MET A 244 3.48 -0.70 -12.02
CA MET A 244 2.62 -1.82 -11.62
C MET A 244 3.34 -3.17 -11.71
N ASP A 245 2.93 -4.12 -10.85
CA ASP A 245 3.37 -5.51 -10.93
C ASP A 245 2.63 -6.33 -12.03
N ASP A 246 3.10 -7.54 -12.30
CA ASP A 246 2.47 -8.48 -13.26
C ASP A 246 1.04 -8.91 -12.89
N SER A 247 0.53 -8.50 -11.71
CA SER A 247 -0.85 -8.73 -11.25
C SER A 247 -1.73 -7.47 -11.33
N GLY A 248 -1.17 -6.32 -11.75
CA GLY A 248 -1.89 -5.06 -11.91
C GLY A 248 -2.07 -4.25 -10.61
N ASN A 249 -1.24 -4.48 -9.59
CA ASN A 249 -1.17 -3.65 -8.38
C ASN A 249 -0.16 -2.51 -8.58
N LEU A 250 -0.44 -1.33 -8.02
CA LEU A 250 0.53 -0.22 -7.99
C LEU A 250 1.73 -0.55 -7.08
N VAL A 251 2.95 -0.28 -7.56
CA VAL A 251 4.21 -0.44 -6.82
C VAL A 251 5.14 0.71 -7.17
N GLU A 252 5.40 1.60 -6.21
CA GLU A 252 6.43 2.64 -6.28
C GLU A 252 7.84 2.02 -6.51
N GLN A 253 8.59 2.55 -7.48
CA GLN A 253 9.89 2.06 -7.99
C GLN A 253 10.96 3.16 -7.92
N GLU A 254 12.24 2.78 -7.99
CA GLU A 254 13.34 3.70 -7.62
C GLU A 254 13.72 4.73 -8.68
N SER A 255 13.96 5.96 -8.22
CA SER A 255 14.53 7.07 -8.99
C SER A 255 16.05 6.89 -9.24
N GLY A 256 16.39 5.87 -10.03
CA GLY A 256 17.76 5.53 -10.42
C GLY A 256 18.42 6.53 -11.37
N LEU A 257 18.75 7.74 -10.89
CA LEU A 257 19.48 8.77 -11.63
C LEU A 257 20.76 9.25 -10.93
N ASP A 258 21.86 8.54 -11.20
CA ASP A 258 23.22 9.05 -11.07
C ASP A 258 23.43 10.26 -12.01
N SER A 259 23.16 11.49 -11.54
CA SER A 259 23.80 12.77 -11.99
C SER A 259 23.24 14.01 -11.29
N VAL A 260 23.59 14.23 -10.01
CA VAL A 260 23.36 15.54 -9.34
C VAL A 260 24.69 16.28 -9.14
N SER A 261 25.27 16.72 -10.26
CA SER A 261 26.41 17.63 -10.27
C SER A 261 26.16 18.78 -11.26
N ASP A 262 25.49 19.84 -10.80
CA ASP A 262 25.72 21.23 -11.26
C ASP A 262 24.90 22.32 -10.51
N ILE A 263 23.99 21.96 -9.58
CA ILE A 263 23.27 22.95 -8.73
C ILE A 263 23.99 23.18 -7.40
N ALA A 264 25.25 23.66 -7.46
CA ALA A 264 26.07 23.90 -6.26
C ALA A 264 26.99 25.14 -6.39
N LYS A 265 26.56 26.18 -7.13
CA LYS A 265 27.31 27.43 -7.35
C LYS A 265 26.38 28.66 -7.49
N ALA A 266 25.54 28.94 -6.51
CA ALA A 266 24.60 30.08 -6.58
C ALA A 266 24.34 30.87 -5.28
N GLU A 267 24.77 30.42 -4.08
CA GLU A 267 24.30 31.01 -2.81
C GLU A 267 25.37 31.56 -1.84
N GLU A 268 26.66 31.54 -2.19
CA GLU A 268 27.68 32.29 -1.43
C GLU A 268 27.76 33.77 -1.88
N GLU A 269 26.72 34.60 -1.65
CA GLU A 269 26.89 36.07 -1.53
C GLU A 269 25.70 36.89 -0.92
N SER A 270 25.00 36.42 0.13
CA SER A 270 24.13 37.33 0.93
C SER A 270 23.86 36.89 2.37
N SER A 271 24.78 37.16 3.30
CA SER A 271 24.55 36.93 4.74
C SER A 271 25.21 37.99 5.63
N SER A 272 24.55 39.14 5.84
CA SER A 272 24.94 40.07 6.91
C SER A 272 23.78 40.84 7.56
N SER A 273 23.68 40.71 8.89
CA SER A 273 22.65 41.29 9.76
C SER A 273 21.21 40.76 9.52
N ARG A 274 20.38 40.52 10.54
CA ARG A 274 20.35 41.08 11.90
C ARG A 274 19.94 40.05 12.95
N SER A 275 20.65 40.01 14.07
CA SER A 275 20.15 39.39 15.31
C SER A 275 19.48 40.45 16.19
N SER A 276 18.32 40.13 16.79
CA SER A 276 17.93 40.52 18.17
C SER A 276 16.50 40.10 18.52
N GLY A 277 16.38 38.94 19.19
CA GLY A 277 15.41 38.65 20.26
C GLY A 277 13.90 38.85 20.06
N LEU A 278 13.16 37.73 20.16
CA LEU A 278 12.42 37.47 21.40
C LEU A 278 12.32 35.95 21.66
N LEU A 279 12.63 35.51 22.88
CA LEU A 279 12.56 34.11 23.32
C LEU A 279 11.41 33.91 24.30
N THR A 280 10.49 32.99 24.00
CA THR A 280 9.80 32.12 24.98
C THR A 280 9.07 30.97 24.27
N THR A 281 9.81 30.00 23.75
CA THR A 281 9.26 28.66 23.46
C THR A 281 9.35 27.81 24.72
N GLN A 282 8.21 27.38 25.26
CA GLN A 282 8.18 26.60 26.49
C GLN A 282 8.45 25.12 26.18
N SER A 283 9.71 24.71 26.31
CA SER A 283 10.18 23.36 26.00
C SER A 283 9.47 22.30 26.86
N ILE A 284 8.54 21.55 26.28
CA ILE A 284 7.95 20.37 26.92
C ILE A 284 9.02 19.26 26.97
N SER A 285 9.03 18.51 28.07
CA SER A 285 10.00 17.45 28.33
C SER A 285 9.84 16.29 27.35
N LYS A 286 10.85 16.11 26.47
CA LYS A 286 10.99 14.94 25.60
C LYS A 286 10.95 13.64 26.40
N GLY A 287 10.54 12.54 25.76
CA GLY A 287 10.90 11.18 26.18
C GLY A 287 12.41 11.03 26.41
N SER A 288 12.82 10.09 27.25
CA SER A 288 14.22 9.91 27.68
C SER A 288 15.20 9.50 26.56
N ASP A 289 14.66 9.12 25.40
CA ASP A 289 15.34 8.78 24.15
C ASP A 289 15.31 9.94 23.12
N GLY A 290 14.46 10.95 23.33
CA GLY A 290 14.23 12.04 22.38
C GLY A 290 13.22 11.71 21.26
N MET A 291 12.49 10.59 21.36
CA MET A 291 11.45 10.17 20.42
C MET A 291 10.09 10.75 20.83
N LEU A 292 9.22 11.08 19.86
CA LEU A 292 7.82 11.44 20.09
C LEU A 292 6.96 10.19 20.02
N VAL A 293 6.13 9.97 21.03
CA VAL A 293 5.28 8.78 21.13
C VAL A 293 3.81 9.15 20.95
N ILE A 294 3.26 8.78 19.80
CA ILE A 294 1.88 9.08 19.41
C ILE A 294 1.02 7.85 19.65
N ALA A 295 0.05 7.94 20.56
CA ALA A 295 -0.98 6.91 20.68
C ALA A 295 -2.17 7.24 19.79
N ILE A 296 -2.53 6.31 18.90
CA ILE A 296 -3.74 6.39 18.07
C ILE A 296 -4.77 5.40 18.63
N ASP A 297 -5.99 5.88 18.83
CA ASP A 297 -7.06 5.17 19.48
C ASP A 297 -8.25 4.99 18.53
N PRO A 298 -8.29 3.93 17.71
CA PRO A 298 -9.47 3.62 16.91
C PRO A 298 -10.66 3.36 17.83
N GLY A 299 -11.73 4.13 17.68
CA GLY A 299 -12.95 4.04 18.47
C GLY A 299 -13.58 2.65 18.47
N HIS A 300 -14.41 2.37 19.48
CA HIS A 300 -15.25 1.16 19.55
C HIS A 300 -14.43 -0.17 19.43
N GLY A 301 -15.00 -1.32 19.06
CA GLY A 301 -14.24 -2.58 18.86
C GLY A 301 -14.92 -3.88 19.32
N GLY A 302 -14.14 -4.95 19.47
CA GLY A 302 -14.63 -6.30 19.78
C GLY A 302 -15.00 -7.14 18.55
N VAL A 303 -15.56 -8.34 18.77
CA VAL A 303 -15.94 -9.29 17.70
C VAL A 303 -17.46 -9.19 17.42
N PRO A 304 -17.91 -8.95 16.17
CA PRO A 304 -19.34 -8.86 15.84
C PRO A 304 -20.16 -10.06 16.33
N GLY A 305 -21.17 -9.80 17.16
CA GLY A 305 -22.06 -10.81 17.76
C GLY A 305 -21.55 -11.43 19.07
N HIS A 306 -20.41 -10.99 19.60
CA HIS A 306 -19.95 -11.30 20.95
C HIS A 306 -20.54 -10.32 21.99
N ASP A 307 -20.47 -10.64 23.29
CA ASP A 307 -21.15 -9.86 24.35
C ASP A 307 -20.42 -8.57 24.77
N ASP A 308 -19.14 -8.47 24.43
CA ASP A 308 -18.29 -7.29 24.57
C ASP A 308 -18.21 -6.43 23.29
N TYR A 309 -19.01 -6.75 22.27
CA TYR A 309 -18.99 -6.06 20.99
C TYR A 309 -19.58 -4.65 21.08
N ASP A 310 -18.77 -3.67 20.67
CA ASP A 310 -19.12 -2.28 20.54
C ASP A 310 -18.90 -1.89 19.07
N SER A 311 -19.98 -1.74 18.30
CA SER A 311 -19.91 -1.37 16.89
C SER A 311 -19.60 0.11 16.66
N GLY A 312 -19.77 0.94 17.68
CA GLY A 312 -20.07 2.35 17.51
C GLY A 312 -21.35 2.55 16.71
N ALA A 313 -21.45 3.69 16.01
CA ALA A 313 -22.55 3.99 15.11
C ALA A 313 -22.62 3.00 13.92
N VAL A 314 -23.86 2.71 13.47
CA VAL A 314 -24.15 1.78 12.37
C VAL A 314 -25.20 2.40 11.46
N ALA A 315 -24.81 2.70 10.22
CA ALA A 315 -25.69 3.24 9.18
C ALA A 315 -25.14 2.87 7.80
N ASN A 316 -25.99 2.94 6.77
CA ASN A 316 -25.60 2.71 5.35
C ASN A 316 -24.88 1.36 5.06
N GLY A 317 -25.07 0.36 5.93
CA GLY A 317 -24.40 -0.95 5.87
C GLY A 317 -22.99 -1.00 6.49
N ALA A 318 -22.45 0.14 6.92
CA ALA A 318 -21.15 0.28 7.56
C ALA A 318 -21.25 0.39 9.09
N ARG A 319 -20.11 0.24 9.78
CA ARG A 319 -20.00 0.24 11.24
C ARG A 319 -18.74 1.00 11.65
N GLU A 320 -18.89 1.94 12.56
CA GLU A 320 -17.82 2.84 13.00
C GLU A 320 -16.55 2.10 13.46
N ALA A 321 -16.69 0.99 14.21
CA ALA A 321 -15.56 0.19 14.69
C ALA A 321 -14.64 -0.39 13.60
N ASP A 322 -15.15 -0.65 12.39
CA ASP A 322 -14.37 -1.12 11.24
C ASP A 322 -13.63 0.05 10.55
N MET A 323 -14.28 1.21 10.50
CA MET A 323 -13.86 2.37 9.71
C MET A 323 -12.81 3.18 10.48
N THR A 324 -13.04 3.39 11.78
CA THR A 324 -12.07 3.96 12.72
C THR A 324 -10.79 3.12 12.80
N TRP A 325 -10.91 1.79 12.72
CA TRP A 325 -9.74 0.89 12.62
C TRP A 325 -8.91 1.18 11.36
N LYS A 326 -9.55 1.37 10.20
CA LYS A 326 -8.86 1.72 8.95
C LYS A 326 -8.19 3.10 9.03
N ILE A 327 -8.94 4.14 9.38
CA ILE A 327 -8.43 5.51 9.51
C ILE A 327 -7.22 5.56 10.47
N ALA A 328 -7.31 4.90 11.63
CA ALA A 328 -6.21 4.83 12.59
C ALA A 328 -4.96 4.11 12.07
N ASN A 329 -5.11 3.08 11.24
CA ASN A 329 -3.97 2.40 10.62
C ASN A 329 -3.37 3.22 9.48
N TYR A 330 -4.16 3.96 8.69
CA TYR A 330 -3.62 4.87 7.69
C TYR A 330 -2.91 6.08 8.31
N CYS A 331 -3.42 6.60 9.43
CA CYS A 331 -2.73 7.61 10.24
C CYS A 331 -1.41 7.06 10.81
N LYS A 332 -1.38 5.80 11.30
CA LYS A 332 -0.14 5.10 11.68
C LYS A 332 0.83 5.00 10.50
N SER A 333 0.40 4.47 9.36
CA SER A 333 1.22 4.24 8.17
C SER A 333 1.90 5.52 7.68
N GLU A 334 1.19 6.65 7.68
CA GLU A 334 1.79 7.94 7.34
C GLU A 334 2.79 8.42 8.40
N LEU A 335 2.42 8.36 9.69
CA LEU A 335 3.26 8.86 10.78
C LEU A 335 4.58 8.10 10.99
N VAL A 336 4.64 6.79 10.69
CA VAL A 336 5.90 6.01 10.81
C VAL A 336 6.93 6.34 9.72
N LYS A 337 6.58 7.13 8.70
CA LYS A 337 7.52 7.64 7.69
C LYS A 337 8.41 8.77 8.24
N TYR A 338 8.02 9.41 9.35
CA TYR A 338 8.64 10.63 9.90
C TYR A 338 9.69 10.36 10.98
N ASP A 339 10.66 11.26 11.09
CA ASP A 339 11.83 11.05 11.95
C ASP A 339 11.49 11.13 13.45
N ARG A 340 12.12 10.27 14.25
CA ARG A 340 11.95 10.19 15.71
C ARG A 340 10.49 10.04 16.16
N VAL A 341 9.66 9.34 15.39
CA VAL A 341 8.27 8.98 15.75
C VAL A 341 8.17 7.52 16.19
N ARG A 342 7.38 7.25 17.25
CA ARG A 342 6.83 5.92 17.55
C ARG A 342 5.32 6.00 17.69
N VAL A 343 4.61 5.35 16.77
CA VAL A 343 3.14 5.21 16.84
C VAL A 343 2.77 3.97 17.65
N VAL A 344 1.75 4.06 18.50
CA VAL A 344 1.17 2.90 19.21
C VAL A 344 -0.35 2.88 19.06
N LEU A 345 -0.93 1.71 18.74
CA LEU A 345 -2.39 1.52 18.75
C LEU A 345 -2.86 1.13 20.15
N THR A 346 -4.01 1.66 20.59
CA THR A 346 -4.58 1.32 21.91
C THR A 346 -5.26 -0.04 21.97
N ARG A 347 -5.66 -0.60 20.83
CA ARG A 347 -6.36 -1.90 20.71
C ARG A 347 -5.93 -2.67 19.47
N GLY A 348 -6.23 -3.97 19.44
CA GLY A 348 -6.28 -4.76 18.20
C GLY A 348 -7.59 -4.55 17.42
N GLN A 349 -7.63 -5.06 16.17
CA GLN A 349 -8.76 -4.87 15.25
C GLN A 349 -10.11 -5.30 15.82
N ASN A 350 -10.16 -6.50 16.39
CA ASN A 350 -11.37 -7.10 16.95
C ASN A 350 -11.33 -7.18 18.48
N GLU A 351 -10.53 -6.32 19.13
CA GLU A 351 -10.36 -6.31 20.58
C GLU A 351 -11.34 -5.32 21.23
N SER A 352 -12.12 -5.77 22.22
CA SER A 352 -12.91 -4.86 23.05
C SER A 352 -12.05 -4.35 24.21
N VAL A 353 -11.94 -3.03 24.35
CA VAL A 353 -11.10 -2.38 25.36
C VAL A 353 -11.87 -1.21 25.95
N SER A 354 -11.94 -1.12 27.30
CA SER A 354 -12.63 0.00 27.94
C SER A 354 -11.89 1.32 27.67
N VAL A 355 -12.63 2.43 27.54
CA VAL A 355 -12.06 3.77 27.28
C VAL A 355 -10.96 4.13 28.30
N ARG A 356 -11.08 3.67 29.54
CA ARG A 356 -10.03 3.88 30.56
C ARG A 356 -8.76 3.08 30.26
N ASP A 357 -8.91 1.83 29.84
CA ASP A 357 -7.78 0.93 29.58
C ASP A 357 -7.03 1.32 28.30
N ARG A 358 -7.71 1.89 27.30
CA ARG A 358 -7.09 2.49 26.11
C ARG A 358 -6.12 3.62 26.50
N VAL A 359 -6.56 4.55 27.34
CA VAL A 359 -5.68 5.60 27.88
C VAL A 359 -4.55 5.03 28.75
N ILE A 360 -4.83 4.00 29.57
CA ILE A 360 -3.77 3.32 30.36
C ILE A 360 -2.73 2.67 29.45
N ARG A 361 -3.11 2.10 28.30
CA ARG A 361 -2.17 1.54 27.30
C ARG A 361 -1.31 2.61 26.65
N ALA A 362 -1.89 3.75 26.25
CA ALA A 362 -1.13 4.91 25.77
C ALA A 362 -0.12 5.39 26.83
N LYS A 363 -0.59 5.63 28.06
CA LYS A 363 0.23 6.05 29.21
C LYS A 363 1.29 5.00 29.62
N ASN A 364 1.05 3.71 29.43
CA ASN A 364 2.04 2.65 29.70
C ASN A 364 3.07 2.49 28.57
N ASN A 365 2.75 2.94 27.34
CA ASN A 365 3.70 3.07 26.24
C ASN A 365 4.53 4.36 26.30
N ASN A 366 4.33 5.18 27.34
CA ASN A 366 4.87 6.53 27.49
C ASN A 366 4.47 7.47 26.34
N ALA A 367 3.19 7.44 25.93
CA ALA A 367 2.67 8.37 24.92
C ALA A 367 2.73 9.82 25.38
N ASP A 368 3.27 10.70 24.53
CA ASP A 368 3.24 12.16 24.69
C ASP A 368 1.88 12.74 24.31
N VAL A 369 1.13 12.05 23.44
CA VAL A 369 -0.18 12.47 22.92
C VAL A 369 -1.07 11.27 22.64
N LEU A 370 -2.38 11.46 22.79
CA LEU A 370 -3.41 10.49 22.43
C LEU A 370 -4.44 11.12 21.47
N VAL A 371 -4.56 10.54 20.26
CA VAL A 371 -5.54 10.94 19.25
C VAL A 371 -6.52 9.79 19.05
N SER A 372 -7.78 10.00 19.45
CA SER A 372 -8.86 9.02 19.29
C SER A 372 -9.67 9.30 18.04
N ILE A 373 -10.03 8.24 17.32
CA ILE A 373 -10.57 8.27 15.96
C ILE A 373 -12.00 7.74 16.00
N HIS A 374 -12.98 8.59 15.69
CA HIS A 374 -14.40 8.29 15.78
C HIS A 374 -15.18 8.81 14.54
N ILE A 375 -16.42 8.37 14.39
CA ILE A 375 -17.34 8.82 13.33
C ILE A 375 -18.70 9.14 13.95
N ASN A 376 -19.15 10.37 13.74
CA ASN A 376 -20.32 10.94 14.37
C ASN A 376 -21.63 10.34 13.81
N ALA A 377 -22.75 10.57 14.50
CA ALA A 377 -24.08 10.15 14.05
C ALA A 377 -25.19 11.08 14.59
N GLY A 378 -26.37 11.05 13.96
CA GLY A 378 -27.52 11.88 14.31
C GLY A 378 -27.94 12.86 13.22
N GLY A 379 -27.59 12.61 11.95
CA GLY A 379 -28.03 13.41 10.80
C GLY A 379 -27.38 14.79 10.67
N GLY A 380 -26.20 14.97 11.28
CA GLY A 380 -25.35 16.14 11.05
C GLY A 380 -24.53 16.05 9.76
N VAL A 381 -23.71 17.07 9.51
CA VAL A 381 -22.62 17.04 8.52
C VAL A 381 -21.38 17.71 9.10
N GLY A 382 -20.20 17.29 8.65
CA GLY A 382 -18.92 17.91 8.94
C GLY A 382 -18.12 17.30 10.10
N CYS A 383 -16.84 17.63 10.17
CA CYS A 383 -15.92 17.15 11.21
C CYS A 383 -15.85 18.08 12.43
N GLU A 384 -15.64 17.51 13.61
CA GLU A 384 -15.37 18.21 14.88
C GLU A 384 -14.25 17.51 15.65
N VAL A 385 -13.50 18.27 16.47
CA VAL A 385 -12.50 17.68 17.38
C VAL A 385 -12.85 18.01 18.83
N LEU A 386 -13.08 16.96 19.61
CA LEU A 386 -13.45 17.01 21.01
C LEU A 386 -12.18 17.06 21.84
N ILE A 387 -12.03 18.12 22.64
CA ILE A 387 -10.81 18.41 23.39
C ILE A 387 -11.12 18.62 24.89
N PRO A 388 -10.12 18.46 25.78
CA PRO A 388 -10.28 18.80 27.18
C PRO A 388 -10.65 20.29 27.38
N GLY A 389 -11.24 20.57 28.54
CA GLY A 389 -11.65 21.91 28.96
C GLY A 389 -10.48 22.85 29.24
N THR A 390 -10.69 23.85 30.10
CA THR A 390 -9.64 24.79 30.53
C THR A 390 -9.41 24.77 32.04
N GLN A 391 -9.61 23.60 32.68
CA GLN A 391 -9.39 23.40 34.12
C GLN A 391 -7.91 23.60 34.48
N SER A 392 -7.65 24.07 35.69
CA SER A 392 -6.30 24.31 36.22
C SER A 392 -5.52 23.01 36.44
N TYR A 393 -6.20 21.92 36.82
CA TYR A 393 -5.56 20.60 36.97
C TYR A 393 -4.96 20.13 35.63
N ASN A 394 -3.64 19.99 35.60
CA ASN A 394 -2.86 19.68 34.39
C ASN A 394 -3.19 20.63 33.21
N GLY A 395 -3.47 21.90 33.50
CA GLY A 395 -4.00 22.89 32.54
C GLY A 395 -3.19 23.08 31.25
N GLY A 396 -1.90 22.74 31.26
CA GLY A 396 -1.03 22.78 30.07
C GLY A 396 -1.48 21.88 28.91
N VAL A 397 -2.19 20.76 29.18
CA VAL A 397 -2.70 19.90 28.10
C VAL A 397 -3.70 20.63 27.20
N SER A 398 -4.43 21.61 27.76
CA SER A 398 -5.49 22.34 27.07
C SER A 398 -4.97 23.07 25.84
N SER A 399 -3.80 23.73 25.95
CA SER A 399 -3.20 24.49 24.85
C SER A 399 -2.74 23.58 23.71
N LYS A 400 -2.10 22.45 24.04
CA LYS A 400 -1.61 21.50 23.02
C LYS A 400 -2.76 20.79 22.29
N SER A 401 -3.85 20.47 23.00
CA SER A 401 -5.06 19.94 22.36
C SER A 401 -5.78 20.97 21.46
N ILE A 402 -5.65 22.28 21.71
CA ILE A 402 -6.20 23.33 20.82
C ILE A 402 -5.43 23.40 19.51
N GLU A 403 -4.10 23.47 19.61
CA GLU A 403 -3.18 23.51 18.47
C GLU A 403 -3.40 22.28 17.57
N LEU A 404 -3.23 21.09 18.14
CA LEU A 404 -3.42 19.81 17.45
C LEU A 404 -4.82 19.65 16.84
N GLY A 405 -5.87 20.02 17.58
CA GLY A 405 -7.24 19.89 17.08
C GLY A 405 -7.53 20.85 15.92
N ASN A 406 -6.97 22.06 15.93
CA ASN A 406 -7.09 22.97 14.80
C ASN A 406 -6.30 22.49 13.59
N ASP A 407 -5.09 21.96 13.79
CA ASP A 407 -4.23 21.49 12.70
C ASP A 407 -4.82 20.27 11.98
N ILE A 408 -5.42 19.33 12.73
CA ILE A 408 -6.20 18.21 12.17
C ILE A 408 -7.45 18.72 11.43
N LEU A 409 -8.24 19.60 12.06
CA LEU A 409 -9.43 20.18 11.41
C LEU A 409 -9.07 20.93 10.12
N GLU A 410 -7.91 21.59 10.04
CA GLU A 410 -7.43 22.22 8.81
C GLU A 410 -7.24 21.17 7.70
N GLN A 411 -6.55 20.07 7.96
CA GLN A 411 -6.32 19.03 6.95
C GLN A 411 -7.63 18.34 6.52
N LEU A 412 -8.54 18.06 7.46
CA LEU A 412 -9.86 17.53 7.13
C LEU A 412 -10.70 18.53 6.31
N THR A 413 -10.58 19.83 6.58
CA THR A 413 -11.24 20.88 5.78
C THR A 413 -10.69 20.93 4.35
N ARG A 414 -9.39 20.65 4.13
CA ARG A 414 -8.78 20.56 2.79
C ARG A 414 -9.32 19.39 1.96
N LEU A 415 -9.92 18.37 2.57
CA LEU A 415 -10.69 17.33 1.88
C LEU A 415 -12.12 17.78 1.51
N GLY A 416 -12.45 19.06 1.68
CA GLY A 416 -13.76 19.65 1.43
C GLY A 416 -14.79 19.45 2.57
N MET A 417 -14.38 18.88 3.72
CA MET A 417 -15.30 18.62 4.83
C MET A 417 -15.76 19.91 5.52
N HIS A 418 -17.02 19.97 5.93
CA HIS A 418 -17.53 21.09 6.72
C HIS A 418 -16.87 21.12 8.12
N ASN A 419 -16.16 22.20 8.44
CA ASN A 419 -15.50 22.37 9.74
C ASN A 419 -16.49 22.88 10.79
N ARG A 420 -16.73 22.08 11.83
CA ARG A 420 -17.63 22.39 12.96
C ARG A 420 -16.88 22.92 14.19
N GLY A 421 -15.54 22.87 14.17
CA GLY A 421 -14.66 23.43 15.20
C GLY A 421 -14.35 22.52 16.39
N LEU A 422 -13.79 23.15 17.43
CA LEU A 422 -13.31 22.49 18.66
C LEU A 422 -14.41 22.37 19.72
N VAL A 423 -14.85 21.15 20.00
CA VAL A 423 -15.90 20.86 20.99
C VAL A 423 -15.30 20.65 22.38
N ARG A 424 -15.94 21.23 23.40
CA ARG A 424 -15.62 20.99 24.82
C ARG A 424 -16.90 20.76 25.59
N ARG A 425 -16.86 19.81 26.53
CA ARG A 425 -17.97 19.55 27.45
C ARG A 425 -17.43 19.09 28.80
N TYR A 426 -18.04 19.58 29.87
CA TYR A 426 -17.78 19.19 31.25
C TYR A 426 -18.86 18.20 31.71
N ILE A 427 -18.55 17.38 32.72
CA ILE A 427 -19.62 16.64 33.42
C ILE A 427 -20.38 17.64 34.30
N ASP A 428 -21.69 17.44 34.43
CA ASP A 428 -22.49 18.06 35.49
C ASP A 428 -21.93 17.68 36.88
N TYR A 429 -22.38 18.35 37.95
CA TYR A 429 -21.77 18.22 39.28
C TYR A 429 -21.87 16.79 39.85
N ASP A 430 -20.78 16.03 39.72
CA ASP A 430 -20.59 14.69 40.30
C ASP A 430 -19.14 14.56 40.82
N ALA A 431 -19.00 14.67 42.15
CA ALA A 431 -17.71 14.65 42.83
C ALA A 431 -16.88 13.37 42.61
N ARG A 432 -17.46 12.29 42.03
CA ARG A 432 -16.73 11.07 41.64
C ARG A 432 -15.79 11.29 40.45
N TYR A 433 -16.03 12.34 39.65
CA TYR A 433 -15.26 12.64 38.44
C TYR A 433 -14.52 13.98 38.49
N ASN A 434 -14.63 14.73 39.59
CA ASN A 434 -13.89 15.98 39.75
C ASN A 434 -12.38 15.71 39.79
N TYR A 435 -11.61 16.64 39.25
CA TYR A 435 -10.15 16.61 39.35
C TYR A 435 -9.68 16.91 40.78
N PRO A 436 -8.43 16.56 41.15
CA PRO A 436 -7.89 16.82 42.49
C PRO A 436 -7.93 18.28 42.98
N THR A 437 -8.11 19.25 42.07
CA THR A 437 -8.34 20.68 42.35
C THR A 437 -9.77 21.00 42.80
N GLY A 438 -10.69 20.04 42.75
CA GLY A 438 -12.13 20.22 42.99
C GLY A 438 -12.93 20.62 41.74
N GLU A 439 -12.27 20.91 40.63
CA GLU A 439 -12.88 21.29 39.34
C GLU A 439 -13.61 20.11 38.68
N HIS A 440 -14.64 20.40 37.86
CA HIS A 440 -15.40 19.37 37.14
C HIS A 440 -14.52 18.62 36.13
N GLY A 441 -14.69 17.29 36.07
CA GLY A 441 -14.05 16.46 35.04
C GLY A 441 -14.52 16.80 33.63
N ASP A 442 -13.66 16.55 32.64
CA ASP A 442 -14.04 16.60 31.23
C ASP A 442 -15.09 15.50 30.93
N TYR A 443 -16.05 15.76 30.06
CA TYR A 443 -17.16 14.85 29.78
C TYR A 443 -16.69 13.57 29.06
N TYR A 444 -15.89 13.76 28.01
CA TYR A 444 -15.40 12.68 27.16
C TYR A 444 -14.32 11.87 27.87
N GLY A 445 -14.43 10.54 27.84
CA GLY A 445 -13.60 9.64 28.63
C GLY A 445 -12.11 9.71 28.27
N ILE A 446 -11.78 9.79 26.98
CA ILE A 446 -10.41 9.94 26.47
C ILE A 446 -9.79 11.22 27.05
N CYS A 447 -10.39 12.39 26.80
CA CYS A 447 -9.91 13.68 27.27
C CYS A 447 -9.73 13.70 28.81
N ARG A 448 -10.71 13.15 29.55
CA ARG A 448 -10.69 13.10 31.02
C ARG A 448 -9.57 12.22 31.57
N TYR A 449 -9.44 10.99 31.09
CA TYR A 449 -8.40 10.08 31.60
C TYR A 449 -7.00 10.50 31.11
N ALA A 450 -6.86 11.08 29.92
CA ALA A 450 -5.59 11.59 29.42
C ALA A 450 -5.10 12.79 30.24
N ARG A 451 -5.98 13.78 30.51
CA ARG A 451 -5.68 14.88 31.45
C ARG A 451 -5.30 14.36 32.83
N TRP A 452 -5.91 13.26 33.30
CA TRP A 452 -5.54 12.60 34.57
C TRP A 452 -4.08 12.13 34.66
N TYR A 453 -3.44 11.87 33.51
CA TYR A 453 -2.03 11.50 33.40
C TYR A 453 -1.14 12.62 32.83
N ASN A 454 -1.64 13.86 32.76
CA ASN A 454 -0.97 15.02 32.16
C ASN A 454 -0.62 14.84 30.66
N MET A 455 -1.41 14.02 29.95
CA MET A 455 -1.27 13.77 28.52
C MET A 455 -2.37 14.52 27.75
N PRO A 456 -2.04 15.30 26.70
CA PRO A 456 -3.02 15.76 25.72
C PRO A 456 -3.76 14.56 25.10
N GLY A 457 -5.09 14.55 25.24
CA GLY A 457 -5.95 13.52 24.67
C GLY A 457 -7.15 14.16 23.98
N ILE A 458 -7.35 13.84 22.70
CA ILE A 458 -8.43 14.40 21.86
C ILE A 458 -9.24 13.27 21.20
N ILE A 459 -10.43 13.60 20.68
CA ILE A 459 -11.21 12.71 19.81
C ILE A 459 -11.55 13.47 18.52
N VAL A 460 -11.30 12.85 17.37
CA VAL A 460 -11.58 13.38 16.02
C VAL A 460 -12.81 12.68 15.47
N GLU A 461 -13.88 13.43 15.25
CA GLU A 461 -15.15 12.96 14.69
C GLU A 461 -15.17 13.23 13.18
N HIS A 462 -15.02 12.17 12.38
CA HIS A 462 -14.74 12.24 10.94
C HIS A 462 -15.97 12.49 10.04
N GLY A 463 -16.91 13.32 10.48
CA GLY A 463 -18.21 13.46 9.80
C GLY A 463 -19.22 12.40 10.24
N PHE A 464 -20.37 12.37 9.58
CA PHE A 464 -21.55 11.63 10.04
C PHE A 464 -21.84 10.38 9.20
N ILE A 465 -21.80 9.18 9.82
CA ILE A 465 -22.03 7.90 9.13
C ILE A 465 -23.46 7.76 8.57
N ASP A 466 -24.42 8.53 9.10
CA ASP A 466 -25.83 8.51 8.75
C ASP A 466 -26.29 9.66 7.83
N SER A 467 -25.36 10.43 7.26
CA SER A 467 -25.67 11.57 6.38
C SER A 467 -24.96 11.51 5.01
N SER A 468 -24.98 12.62 4.27
CA SER A 468 -24.22 12.79 3.01
C SER A 468 -22.72 12.59 3.18
N ASP A 469 -22.17 12.84 4.38
CA ASP A 469 -20.75 12.62 4.68
C ASP A 469 -20.34 11.17 4.42
N TYR A 470 -21.27 10.21 4.58
CA TYR A 470 -21.02 8.82 4.24
C TYR A 470 -20.58 8.65 2.78
N ASN A 471 -21.38 9.16 1.85
CA ASN A 471 -21.10 9.03 0.43
C ASN A 471 -19.94 9.92 -0.03
N ASN A 472 -19.71 11.05 0.64
CA ASN A 472 -18.64 11.97 0.29
C ASN A 472 -17.27 11.47 0.77
N TYR A 473 -17.16 11.04 2.04
CA TYR A 473 -15.88 10.86 2.74
C TYR A 473 -15.67 9.50 3.43
N LEU A 474 -16.67 8.61 3.47
CA LEU A 474 -16.58 7.39 4.32
C LEU A 474 -16.84 6.06 3.58
N ASN A 475 -17.48 6.09 2.40
CA ASN A 475 -17.96 4.88 1.72
C ASN A 475 -16.91 4.10 0.89
N SER A 476 -15.64 4.53 0.86
CA SER A 476 -14.56 3.81 0.17
C SER A 476 -13.28 3.78 0.98
N ASP A 477 -12.46 2.76 0.72
CA ASP A 477 -11.16 2.58 1.38
C ASP A 477 -10.20 3.75 1.14
N SER A 478 -10.17 4.26 -0.10
CA SER A 478 -9.40 5.45 -0.50
C SER A 478 -9.78 6.70 0.30
N LYS A 479 -11.06 6.90 0.61
CA LYS A 479 -11.51 8.03 1.42
C LYS A 479 -11.12 7.86 2.89
N LEU A 480 -11.27 6.65 3.45
CA LEU A 480 -10.79 6.34 4.80
C LEU A 480 -9.25 6.51 4.93
N ARG A 481 -8.50 6.24 3.85
CA ARG A 481 -7.06 6.56 3.76
C ARG A 481 -6.80 8.06 3.75
N ALA A 482 -7.53 8.83 2.94
CA ALA A 482 -7.39 10.28 2.89
C ALA A 482 -7.64 10.94 4.26
N LEU A 483 -8.64 10.47 5.02
CA LEU A 483 -8.90 10.92 6.40
C LEU A 483 -7.73 10.60 7.34
N GLY A 484 -7.21 9.37 7.33
CA GLY A 484 -6.06 9.00 8.18
C GLY A 484 -4.77 9.76 7.83
N VAL A 485 -4.55 10.06 6.55
CA VAL A 485 -3.44 10.91 6.10
C VAL A 485 -3.65 12.37 6.51
N ALA A 486 -4.90 12.87 6.55
CA ALA A 486 -5.22 14.22 7.05
C ALA A 486 -4.97 14.34 8.57
N ASP A 487 -5.39 13.35 9.37
CA ASP A 487 -5.03 13.25 10.80
C ASP A 487 -3.50 13.30 10.98
N ALA A 488 -2.78 12.45 10.26
CA ALA A 488 -1.32 12.38 10.31
C ALA A 488 -0.68 13.73 9.98
N LYS A 489 -1.10 14.38 8.88
CA LYS A 489 -0.59 15.71 8.47
C LYS A 489 -0.90 16.80 9.51
N GLY A 490 -2.05 16.72 10.19
CA GLY A 490 -2.38 17.59 11.33
C GLY A 490 -1.45 17.36 12.53
N ILE A 491 -1.14 16.10 12.85
CA ILE A 491 -0.20 15.73 13.92
C ILE A 491 1.24 16.14 13.57
N ILE A 492 1.68 15.92 12.32
CA ILE A 492 2.99 16.32 11.78
C ILE A 492 3.21 17.82 11.96
N LYS A 493 2.24 18.63 11.50
CA LYS A 493 2.26 20.08 11.67
C LYS A 493 2.28 20.49 13.15
N ALA A 494 1.39 19.93 13.96
CA ALA A 494 1.26 20.27 15.37
C ALA A 494 2.50 19.91 16.20
N TYR A 495 3.32 18.94 15.79
CA TYR A 495 4.54 18.54 16.51
C TYR A 495 5.85 18.98 15.83
N GLY A 496 5.79 19.61 14.66
CA GLY A 496 6.97 20.02 13.90
C GLY A 496 7.82 18.83 13.46
N LEU A 497 7.16 17.78 12.97
CA LEU A 497 7.82 16.57 12.48
C LEU A 497 8.36 16.82 11.07
N THR A 498 9.64 16.51 10.86
CA THR A 498 10.32 16.57 9.57
C THR A 498 10.48 15.17 8.98
N LEU A 499 10.59 15.08 7.65
CA LEU A 499 11.02 13.85 7.02
C LEU A 499 12.48 13.50 7.40
N PRO A 500 12.81 12.22 7.58
CA PRO A 500 14.15 11.76 7.94
C PRO A 500 15.12 11.86 6.74
N ASN A 501 16.22 12.61 6.91
CA ASN A 501 17.32 12.59 5.97
C ASN A 501 18.19 11.34 6.19
N TYR A 502 17.86 10.25 5.51
CA TYR A 502 18.57 8.99 5.60
C TYR A 502 19.89 9.01 4.81
N PRO A 503 21.03 8.58 5.40
CA PRO A 503 22.28 8.39 4.68
C PRO A 503 22.14 7.44 3.48
N GLU A 504 22.83 7.74 2.39
CA GLU A 504 22.94 6.83 1.26
C GLU A 504 23.49 5.46 1.69
N GLY A 505 22.83 4.39 1.23
CA GLY A 505 23.11 3.01 1.69
C GLY A 505 22.25 2.56 2.89
N THR A 506 21.44 3.44 3.50
CA THR A 506 20.52 3.06 4.59
C THR A 506 19.61 1.91 4.18
N MET A 507 19.58 0.85 4.99
CA MET A 507 18.70 -0.30 4.80
C MET A 507 17.49 -0.20 5.72
N PHE A 508 16.32 0.00 5.14
CA PHE A 508 15.04 -0.10 5.84
C PHE A 508 14.70 -1.56 6.11
N ARG A 509 14.27 -1.87 7.34
CA ARG A 509 13.77 -3.19 7.74
C ARG A 509 12.26 -3.11 7.92
N LEU A 510 11.53 -3.96 7.21
CA LEU A 510 10.08 -4.09 7.31
C LEU A 510 9.69 -5.53 7.65
N TYR A 511 8.67 -5.69 8.48
CA TYR A 511 8.19 -6.98 8.97
C TYR A 511 6.74 -7.24 8.54
N ASN A 512 6.46 -8.45 8.07
CA ASN A 512 5.13 -8.91 7.75
C ASN A 512 4.60 -9.85 8.85
N MET A 513 3.73 -9.32 9.71
CA MET A 513 3.14 -10.08 10.82
C MET A 513 2.27 -11.29 10.41
N TYR A 514 1.93 -11.44 9.12
CA TYR A 514 1.12 -12.54 8.61
C TYR A 514 1.96 -13.68 7.99
N THR A 515 3.06 -13.34 7.29
CA THR A 515 3.98 -14.34 6.70
C THR A 515 5.18 -14.67 7.60
N GLY A 516 5.49 -13.83 8.58
CA GLY A 516 6.69 -13.92 9.42
C GLY A 516 7.96 -13.38 8.76
N GLU A 517 7.83 -12.77 7.59
CA GLU A 517 8.92 -12.32 6.72
C GLU A 517 9.49 -10.96 7.12
N HIS A 518 10.78 -10.76 6.82
CA HIS A 518 11.41 -9.44 6.87
C HIS A 518 11.90 -9.07 5.47
N LEU A 519 11.52 -7.89 4.99
CA LEU A 519 12.03 -7.31 3.75
C LEU A 519 13.04 -6.21 4.10
N TYR A 520 14.16 -6.23 3.37
CA TYR A 520 15.28 -5.30 3.48
C TYR A 520 15.44 -4.56 2.15
N THR A 521 15.42 -3.23 2.22
CA THR A 521 15.49 -2.37 1.03
C THR A 521 16.20 -1.04 1.32
N GLN A 522 16.89 -0.49 0.32
CA GLN A 522 17.37 0.89 0.36
C GLN A 522 16.29 1.90 -0.07
N SER A 523 15.16 1.41 -0.57
CA SER A 523 14.15 2.22 -1.22
C SER A 523 13.23 2.89 -0.22
N ILE A 524 13.15 4.22 -0.29
CA ILE A 524 12.09 5.00 0.37
C ILE A 524 10.72 4.61 -0.21
N ALA A 525 10.65 4.43 -1.53
CA ALA A 525 9.46 4.02 -2.29
C ALA A 525 8.98 2.60 -1.90
N GLU A 526 9.82 1.58 -2.00
CA GLU A 526 9.44 0.20 -1.65
C GLU A 526 9.03 0.11 -0.16
N ARG A 527 9.75 0.81 0.74
CA ARG A 527 9.37 0.94 2.15
C ARG A 527 7.97 1.57 2.30
N ASN A 528 7.70 2.68 1.62
CA ASN A 528 6.42 3.39 1.69
C ASN A 528 5.26 2.53 1.18
N ASN A 529 5.39 1.87 0.02
CA ASN A 529 4.40 0.91 -0.50
C ASN A 529 4.03 -0.14 0.58
N LEU A 530 5.05 -0.77 1.16
CA LEU A 530 4.90 -1.89 2.08
C LEU A 530 4.21 -1.45 3.38
N ILE A 531 4.57 -0.28 3.92
CA ILE A 531 3.86 0.37 5.03
C ILE A 531 2.39 0.64 4.68
N ASP A 532 2.13 1.11 3.47
CA ASP A 532 0.81 1.50 2.99
C ASP A 532 -0.11 0.32 2.63
N VAL A 533 0.45 -0.88 2.43
CA VAL A 533 -0.29 -2.18 2.36
C VAL A 533 -0.23 -2.99 3.67
N GLY A 534 0.35 -2.44 4.74
CA GLY A 534 0.22 -2.98 6.10
C GLY A 534 1.38 -3.80 6.66
N TRP A 535 2.60 -3.68 6.11
CA TRP A 535 3.82 -4.14 6.77
C TRP A 535 4.20 -3.20 7.92
N ASP A 536 4.79 -3.74 8.98
CA ASP A 536 5.36 -2.96 10.07
C ASP A 536 6.78 -2.49 9.70
N PHE A 537 6.99 -1.17 9.59
CA PHE A 537 8.33 -0.61 9.48
C PHE A 537 9.02 -0.63 10.85
N GLU A 538 10.14 -1.35 10.95
CA GLU A 538 10.92 -1.51 12.18
C GLU A 538 12.09 -0.50 12.29
N GLY A 539 12.27 0.35 11.28
CA GLY A 539 13.33 1.36 11.23
C GLY A 539 14.51 0.94 10.34
N VAL A 540 15.69 1.47 10.65
CA VAL A 540 16.94 1.19 9.94
C VAL A 540 17.63 -0.04 10.52
N GLY A 541 17.93 -1.03 9.68
CA GLY A 541 18.64 -2.25 10.07
C GLY A 541 20.17 -2.11 10.07
N TRP A 542 20.73 -1.39 9.09
CA TRP A 542 22.15 -1.05 8.93
C TRP A 542 22.34 -0.04 7.79
N THR A 543 23.56 0.43 7.54
CA THR A 543 23.95 1.19 6.33
C THR A 543 24.91 0.35 5.48
N ALA A 544 24.53 0.02 4.25
CA ALA A 544 25.39 -0.65 3.28
C ALA A 544 26.42 0.32 2.67
N PRO A 545 27.67 -0.10 2.41
CA PRO A 545 28.63 0.72 1.66
C PRO A 545 28.23 0.86 0.17
N LYS A 546 28.62 1.99 -0.44
CA LYS A 546 28.47 2.27 -1.88
C LYS A 546 29.12 1.21 -2.80
N THR A 547 30.17 0.54 -2.34
CA THR A 547 30.97 -0.42 -3.12
C THR A 547 31.47 -1.57 -2.24
N GLY A 548 31.75 -2.71 -2.85
CA GLY A 548 32.19 -3.92 -2.15
C GLY A 548 31.85 -5.18 -2.93
N GLU A 549 31.61 -6.28 -2.22
CA GLU A 549 31.08 -7.50 -2.85
C GLU A 549 29.55 -7.39 -3.02
N PRO A 550 28.97 -7.80 -4.16
CA PRO A 550 27.53 -7.65 -4.39
C PRO A 550 26.69 -8.53 -3.46
N VAL A 551 25.58 -7.97 -2.97
CA VAL A 551 24.50 -8.72 -2.32
C VAL A 551 23.29 -8.74 -3.25
N TYR A 552 22.87 -9.94 -3.63
CA TYR A 552 21.76 -10.20 -4.54
C TYR A 552 20.47 -10.48 -3.78
N ARG A 553 19.32 -10.05 -4.32
CA ARG A 553 17.96 -10.40 -3.83
C ARG A 553 17.26 -11.34 -4.81
N LEU A 554 16.51 -12.30 -4.28
CA LEU A 554 15.58 -13.13 -5.05
C LEU A 554 14.20 -13.13 -4.39
N TYR A 555 13.16 -13.26 -5.20
CA TYR A 555 11.77 -13.41 -4.77
C TYR A 555 11.25 -14.81 -5.13
N ASN A 556 10.52 -15.46 -4.23
CA ASN A 556 9.86 -16.74 -4.48
C ASN A 556 8.36 -16.54 -4.75
N PRO A 557 7.88 -16.63 -6.01
CA PRO A 557 6.48 -16.39 -6.34
C PRO A 557 5.49 -17.42 -5.76
N TYR A 558 5.97 -18.54 -5.19
CA TYR A 558 5.14 -19.58 -4.59
C TYR A 558 5.00 -19.46 -3.06
N THR A 559 5.85 -18.67 -2.40
CA THR A 559 5.86 -18.46 -0.94
C THR A 559 5.90 -16.99 -0.53
N SER A 560 5.98 -16.08 -1.51
CA SER A 560 6.27 -14.65 -1.36
C SER A 560 7.59 -14.30 -0.67
N ASP A 561 8.42 -15.30 -0.36
CA ASP A 561 9.61 -15.19 0.49
C ASP A 561 10.80 -14.56 -0.27
N HIS A 562 11.43 -13.54 0.31
CA HIS A 562 12.66 -12.94 -0.22
C HIS A 562 13.93 -13.58 0.36
N HIS A 563 14.93 -13.84 -0.49
CA HIS A 563 16.25 -14.36 -0.08
C HIS A 563 17.38 -13.43 -0.50
N TYR A 564 18.39 -13.32 0.38
CA TYR A 564 19.52 -12.41 0.20
C TYR A 564 20.87 -13.14 0.36
N THR A 565 21.80 -12.92 -0.58
CA THR A 565 23.10 -13.62 -0.58
C THR A 565 24.21 -12.88 -1.34
N ARG A 566 25.47 -13.10 -0.93
CA ARG A 566 26.68 -12.77 -1.73
C ARG A 566 27.08 -13.86 -2.71
N SER A 567 26.51 -15.07 -2.56
CA SER A 567 26.87 -16.21 -3.39
C SER A 567 26.12 -16.17 -4.72
N LEU A 568 26.80 -15.69 -5.77
CA LEU A 568 26.32 -15.78 -7.15
C LEU A 568 26.02 -17.24 -7.57
N ALA A 569 26.64 -18.23 -6.93
CA ALA A 569 26.32 -19.64 -7.14
C ALA A 569 24.97 -20.05 -6.51
N GLU A 570 24.67 -19.55 -5.31
CA GLU A 570 23.39 -19.74 -4.61
C GLU A 570 22.26 -19.05 -5.40
N TYR A 571 22.44 -17.77 -5.74
CA TYR A 571 21.53 -16.98 -6.59
C TYR A 571 21.21 -17.71 -7.92
N ASN A 572 22.23 -18.13 -8.66
CA ASN A 572 22.03 -18.88 -9.90
C ASN A 572 21.42 -20.28 -9.69
N SER A 573 21.52 -20.87 -8.49
CA SER A 573 20.88 -22.16 -8.19
C SER A 573 19.39 -22.02 -7.87
N LEU A 574 19.00 -20.96 -7.16
CA LEU A 574 17.61 -20.69 -6.79
C LEU A 574 16.76 -20.29 -8.01
N GLN A 575 17.31 -19.49 -8.93
CA GLN A 575 16.66 -19.19 -10.21
C GLN A 575 16.33 -20.46 -11.01
N ARG A 576 17.23 -21.47 -11.02
CA ARG A 576 17.01 -22.75 -11.71
C ARG A 576 15.91 -23.63 -11.09
N VAL A 577 15.41 -23.29 -9.89
CA VAL A 577 14.29 -23.98 -9.23
C VAL A 577 13.08 -23.07 -9.03
N GLY A 578 12.96 -21.99 -9.81
CA GLY A 578 11.74 -21.19 -9.93
C GLY A 578 11.67 -19.92 -9.09
N TRP A 579 12.77 -19.48 -8.48
CA TRP A 579 12.85 -18.14 -7.87
C TRP A 579 13.07 -17.08 -8.96
N SER A 580 12.45 -15.91 -8.82
CA SER A 580 12.80 -14.74 -9.62
C SER A 580 14.06 -14.09 -9.04
N GLY A 581 15.05 -13.80 -9.89
CA GLY A 581 16.29 -13.13 -9.48
C GLY A 581 16.22 -11.64 -9.78
N GLU A 582 16.39 -10.79 -8.78
CA GLU A 582 16.22 -9.34 -8.90
C GLU A 582 17.54 -8.56 -8.99
N GLY A 583 18.63 -9.24 -9.31
CA GLY A 583 19.95 -8.65 -9.44
C GLY A 583 20.60 -8.27 -8.11
N ILE A 584 21.55 -7.33 -8.19
CA ILE A 584 22.27 -6.75 -7.04
C ILE A 584 21.38 -5.66 -6.43
N LYS A 585 21.17 -5.68 -5.11
CA LYS A 585 20.43 -4.62 -4.41
C LYS A 585 21.32 -3.73 -3.54
N TRP A 586 22.46 -4.23 -3.05
CA TRP A 586 23.48 -3.44 -2.34
C TRP A 586 24.85 -4.13 -2.35
N TYR A 587 25.85 -3.51 -1.71
CA TYR A 587 27.19 -4.07 -1.55
C TYR A 587 27.55 -4.39 -0.10
N SER A 588 28.48 -5.32 0.07
CA SER A 588 29.04 -5.80 1.34
C SER A 588 30.45 -5.27 1.56
N GLY A 589 30.68 -4.69 2.73
CA GLY A 589 31.97 -4.13 3.14
C GLY A 589 31.85 -3.41 4.48
N GLY A 590 32.90 -2.70 4.90
CA GLY A 590 32.94 -2.10 6.24
C GLY A 590 33.36 -3.11 7.31
N SER A 591 32.71 -3.09 8.47
CA SER A 591 33.12 -3.91 9.63
C SER A 591 31.99 -4.42 10.53
N ILE A 592 30.75 -3.98 10.31
CA ILE A 592 29.59 -4.44 11.09
C ILE A 592 29.10 -5.76 10.47
N PRO A 593 29.15 -6.91 11.17
CA PRO A 593 28.69 -8.18 10.62
C PRO A 593 27.16 -8.24 10.59
N ILE A 594 26.58 -8.52 9.43
CA ILE A 594 25.16 -8.85 9.29
C ILE A 594 25.02 -10.37 9.30
N TYR A 595 24.46 -10.90 10.39
CA TYR A 595 24.29 -12.32 10.62
C TYR A 595 23.06 -12.85 9.87
N ARG A 596 23.20 -13.99 9.18
CA ARG A 596 22.10 -14.72 8.51
C ARG A 596 21.62 -15.86 9.41
N GLN A 597 20.31 -15.99 9.61
CA GLN A 597 19.70 -17.14 10.29
C GLN A 597 18.61 -17.74 9.42
N TYR A 598 18.48 -19.06 9.43
CA TYR A 598 17.44 -19.81 8.71
C TYR A 598 16.45 -20.46 9.69
N ASN A 599 15.16 -20.42 9.38
CA ASN A 599 14.09 -21.06 10.14
C ASN A 599 13.64 -22.37 9.48
N PRO A 600 14.10 -23.55 9.94
CA PRO A 600 13.72 -24.85 9.37
C PRO A 600 12.25 -25.24 9.61
N TYR A 601 11.48 -24.41 10.32
CA TYR A 601 10.06 -24.61 10.61
C TYR A 601 9.14 -23.60 9.89
N ALA A 602 9.71 -22.63 9.19
CA ALA A 602 8.97 -21.65 8.39
C ALA A 602 8.38 -22.27 7.11
N ARG A 603 7.36 -21.59 6.56
CA ARG A 603 6.84 -21.83 5.19
C ARG A 603 7.11 -20.66 4.24
N THR A 604 7.31 -19.49 4.82
CA THR A 604 7.38 -18.13 4.30
C THR A 604 8.17 -17.34 5.34
N GLY A 605 8.87 -16.26 4.98
CA GLY A 605 9.73 -15.54 5.91
C GLY A 605 10.86 -16.40 6.47
N SER A 606 11.53 -17.18 5.61
CA SER A 606 12.37 -18.29 6.06
C SER A 606 13.74 -17.88 6.60
N HIS A 607 14.18 -16.64 6.36
CA HIS A 607 15.48 -16.11 6.78
C HIS A 607 15.36 -14.80 7.57
N ASN A 608 16.33 -14.55 8.45
CA ASN A 608 16.52 -13.28 9.15
C ASN A 608 17.94 -12.75 8.92
N TYR A 609 18.07 -11.42 8.82
CA TYR A 609 19.32 -10.72 8.58
C TYR A 609 19.47 -9.55 9.55
N THR A 610 20.53 -9.56 10.36
CA THR A 610 20.65 -8.58 11.46
C THR A 610 22.09 -8.25 11.86
N ALA A 611 22.35 -6.98 12.16
CA ALA A 611 23.56 -6.53 12.86
C ALA A 611 23.57 -6.95 14.34
N SER A 612 22.40 -7.27 14.91
CA SER A 612 22.24 -7.58 16.33
C SER A 612 22.63 -9.03 16.64
N ALA A 613 23.83 -9.21 17.18
CA ALA A 613 24.26 -10.50 17.74
C ALA A 613 23.30 -11.03 18.82
N TYR A 614 22.63 -10.15 19.57
CA TYR A 614 21.61 -10.53 20.56
C TYR A 614 20.36 -11.13 19.90
N GLU A 615 19.91 -10.56 18.78
CA GLU A 615 18.75 -11.05 18.01
C GLU A 615 19.05 -12.41 17.37
N ARG A 616 20.21 -12.55 16.70
CA ARG A 616 20.75 -13.84 16.22
C ARG A 616 20.72 -14.88 17.34
N ASP A 617 21.35 -14.59 18.48
CA ASP A 617 21.44 -15.54 19.59
C ASP A 617 20.06 -15.87 20.18
N SER A 618 19.07 -14.98 20.05
CA SER A 618 17.70 -15.23 20.46
C SER A 618 16.95 -16.16 19.51
N LEU A 619 17.07 -15.94 18.20
CA LEU A 619 16.50 -16.82 17.18
C LEU A 619 17.12 -18.22 17.23
N VAL A 620 18.43 -18.32 17.43
CA VAL A 620 19.14 -19.59 17.62
C VAL A 620 18.66 -20.32 18.89
N ARG A 621 18.45 -19.61 20.01
CA ARG A 621 17.80 -20.17 21.21
C ARG A 621 16.35 -20.61 20.96
N ALA A 622 15.66 -20.00 20.01
CA ALA A 622 14.31 -20.38 19.57
C ALA A 622 14.30 -21.53 18.54
N GLY A 623 15.46 -22.07 18.15
CA GLY A 623 15.58 -23.22 17.25
C GLY A 623 15.92 -22.91 15.79
N TRP A 624 16.20 -21.64 15.46
CA TRP A 624 16.73 -21.26 14.14
C TRP A 624 18.17 -21.76 13.98
N HIS A 625 18.61 -21.90 12.74
CA HIS A 625 20.00 -22.25 12.40
C HIS A 625 20.81 -20.98 12.16
N ASP A 626 21.95 -20.85 12.84
CA ASP A 626 22.93 -19.79 12.57
C ASP A 626 23.71 -20.18 11.31
N GLU A 627 23.68 -19.33 10.29
CA GLU A 627 24.49 -19.48 9.08
C GLU A 627 25.72 -18.56 9.08
N GLY A 628 25.96 -17.87 10.20
CA GLY A 628 27.10 -16.99 10.41
C GLY A 628 26.90 -15.61 9.79
N VAL A 629 28.00 -15.01 9.32
CA VAL A 629 27.99 -13.66 8.73
C VAL A 629 27.62 -13.75 7.24
N GLY A 630 26.41 -13.30 6.89
CA GLY A 630 25.96 -13.20 5.50
C GLY A 630 26.78 -12.17 4.73
N TRP A 631 26.89 -10.95 5.26
CA TRP A 631 27.70 -9.85 4.70
C TRP A 631 28.18 -8.88 5.78
N TYR A 632 28.96 -7.88 5.39
CA TYR A 632 29.34 -6.77 6.26
C TYR A 632 28.67 -5.46 5.82
N ALA A 633 28.39 -4.61 6.79
CA ALA A 633 27.84 -3.26 6.63
C ALA A 633 28.84 -2.18 7.11
N ALA A 634 28.60 -0.94 6.67
CA ALA A 634 29.43 0.22 6.99
C ALA A 634 29.21 0.72 8.43
N SER A 635 27.94 0.80 8.85
CA SER A 635 27.48 1.17 10.19
C SER A 635 26.16 0.50 10.54
#